data_AF-A0A543IQK2-F1
#
_entry.id   AF-A0A543IQK2-F1
#
_cell.length_a   1.000
_cell.length_b   1.000
_cell.length_c   1.000
_cell.angle_alpha   90.00
_cell.angle_beta   90.00
_cell.angle_gamma   90.00
#
_symmetry.space_group_name_H-M   'P 1'
#
loop_
_entity.id
_entity.type
_entity.pdbx_description
1 polymer ?
#
loop_
_entity_poly.entity_id
_entity_poly.type
_entity_poly.pdbx_seq_one_letter_code
_entity_poly.pdbx_strand_id
1 'polypeptide(L)' 'MTGDTLTLVTGGTGETGRRVAGRLHARGRAVRLGSRAGTPPFDRHDPRTRPAAPGRPATGCAAYARRATESGAWA' A
#
# COMPACT_ATOMS: atom_id res chain seq x y z
N MET A 1 -20.54 -9.33 -0.55
CA MET A 1 -20.23 -7.90 -0.81
C MET A 1 -18.75 -7.66 -0.51
N THR A 2 -17.87 -7.96 -1.46
CA THR A 2 -16.44 -7.67 -1.30
C THR A 2 -16.27 -6.21 -1.64
N GLY A 3 -16.13 -5.35 -0.63
CA GLY A 3 -15.82 -3.94 -0.86
C GLY A 3 -14.59 -3.83 -1.77
N ASP A 4 -14.67 -3.00 -2.79
CA ASP A 4 -13.60 -2.77 -3.75
C ASP A 4 -12.32 -2.36 -3.00
N THR A 5 -11.43 -3.33 -2.78
CA THR A 5 -10.33 -3.18 -1.83
C THR A 5 -9.19 -2.45 -2.53
N LEU A 6 -9.23 -1.12 -2.47
CA LEU A 6 -8.21 -0.25 -3.02
C LEU A 6 -6.95 -0.27 -2.14
N THR A 7 -5.81 -0.64 -2.71
CA THR A 7 -4.52 -0.64 -2.01
C THR A 7 -3.81 0.70 -2.22
N LEU A 8 -3.60 1.45 -1.14
CA LEU A 8 -2.80 2.68 -1.16
C LEU A 8 -1.31 2.37 -0.96
N VAL A 9 -0.47 2.74 -1.92
CA VAL A 9 1.00 2.64 -1.80
C VAL A 9 1.55 3.98 -1.33
N THR A 10 1.92 4.07 -0.06
CA THR A 10 2.54 5.26 0.54
C THR A 10 3.98 5.37 0.04
N GLY A 11 4.29 6.37 -0.80
CA GLY A 11 5.59 6.49 -1.48
C GLY A 11 5.61 5.86 -2.88
N GLY A 12 4.44 5.74 -3.53
CA GLY A 12 4.28 5.14 -4.86
C GLY A 12 5.12 5.75 -5.98
N THR A 13 5.64 6.96 -5.80
CA THR A 13 6.51 7.64 -6.77
C THR A 13 8.00 7.32 -6.60
N GLY A 14 8.40 6.70 -5.48
CA GLY A 14 9.78 6.26 -5.25
C GLY A 14 10.12 4.96 -5.99
N GLU A 15 11.38 4.56 -5.95
CA GLU A 15 11.87 3.35 -6.65
C GLU A 15 11.16 2.08 -6.18
N THR A 16 11.09 1.87 -4.86
CA THR A 16 10.36 0.74 -4.28
C THR A 16 8.86 0.83 -4.56
N GLY A 17 8.29 2.03 -4.44
CA GLY A 17 6.86 2.26 -4.64
C GLY A 17 6.38 1.91 -6.06
N ARG A 18 7.14 2.32 -7.08
CA ARG A 18 6.85 2.00 -8.49
C ARG A 18 6.91 0.50 -8.75
N ARG A 19 7.92 -0.20 -8.23
CA ARG A 19 8.06 -1.66 -8.35
C ARG A 19 6.89 -2.39 -7.68
N VAL A 20 6.49 -1.97 -6.48
CA VAL A 20 5.36 -2.54 -5.74
C VAL A 20 4.05 -2.32 -6.49
N ALA A 21 3.81 -1.10 -6.97
CA ALA A 21 2.61 -0.78 -7.75
C ALA A 21 2.50 -1.63 -9.02
N GLY A 22 3.58 -1.76 -9.78
CA GLY A 22 3.61 -2.63 -10.96
C GLY A 22 3.28 -4.09 -10.63
N ARG A 23 3.84 -4.62 -9.54
CA ARG A 23 3.55 -5.99 -9.06
C ARG A 23 2.11 -6.19 -8.59
N LEU A 24 1.48 -5.16 -8.05
CA LEU A 24 0.07 -5.19 -7.64
C LEU A 24 -0.87 -5.10 -8.85
N HIS A 25 -0.56 -4.22 -9.81
CA HIS A 25 -1.27 -4.15 -11.09
C HIS A 25 -1.22 -5.46 -11.87
N ALA A 26 -0.04 -6.08 -11.97
CA ALA A 26 0.12 -7.39 -12.62
C ALA A 26 -0.69 -8.51 -11.96
N ARG A 27 -1.10 -8.33 -10.69
CA ARG A 27 -1.97 -9.25 -9.94
C ARG A 27 -3.46 -8.86 -9.99
N GLY A 28 -3.84 -7.90 -10.84
CA GLY A 28 -5.22 -7.43 -10.99
C GLY A 28 -5.76 -6.71 -9.75
N ARG A 29 -4.89 -6.16 -8.88
CA ARG A 29 -5.32 -5.41 -7.70
C ARG A 29 -5.53 -3.94 -8.04
N ALA A 30 -6.57 -3.34 -7.49
CA ALA A 30 -6.77 -1.89 -7.54
C ALA A 30 -5.69 -1.19 -6.68
N VAL A 31 -4.92 -0.27 -7.28
CA VAL A 31 -3.81 0.43 -6.63
C VAL A 31 -4.01 1.93 -6.74
N ARG A 32 -3.80 2.64 -5.64
CA ARG A 32 -3.63 4.11 -5.62
C ARG A 32 -2.21 4.45 -5.19
N LEU A 33 -1.53 5.31 -5.94
CA LEU A 33 -0.23 5.84 -5.53
C LEU A 33 -0.43 7.04 -4.62
N GLY A 34 0.10 6.99 -3.41
CA GLY A 34 0.21 8.16 -2.55
C GLY A 34 1.37 9.04 -3.00
N SER A 35 1.07 10.27 -3.39
CA SER A 35 2.04 11.29 -3.80
C SER A 35 1.64 12.67 -3.26
N ARG A 36 2.63 13.50 -2.92
CA ARG A 36 2.40 14.91 -2.54
C ARG A 36 1.83 15.74 -3.69
N ALA A 37 2.15 15.38 -4.92
CA ALA A 37 1.64 16.01 -6.14
C ALA A 37 0.46 15.23 -6.78
N GLY A 38 0.01 14.13 -6.14
CA GLY A 38 -1.11 13.34 -6.64
C GLY A 38 -2.45 14.02 -6.35
N THR A 39 -3.51 13.59 -7.04
CA THR A 39 -4.88 14.00 -6.73
C THR A 39 -5.72 12.76 -6.39
N PRO A 40 -6.26 12.63 -5.16
CA PRO A 40 -6.05 13.52 -4.02
C PRO A 40 -4.61 13.43 -3.46
N PRO A 41 -4.07 14.54 -2.92
CA PRO A 41 -2.72 14.55 -2.38
C PRO A 41 -2.62 13.63 -1.16
N PHE A 42 -1.45 13.00 -1.00
CA PHE A 42 -1.14 12.18 0.16
C PHE A 42 0.26 12.51 0.68
N ASP A 43 0.32 13.02 1.90
CA ASP A 43 1.53 13.28 2.64
C ASP A 43 1.46 12.60 4.02
N ARG A 44 2.49 11.82 4.34
CA ARG A 44 2.63 11.16 5.65
C ARG A 44 2.72 12.17 6.80
N HIS A 45 3.27 13.36 6.54
CA HIS A 45 3.50 14.42 7.52
C HIS A 45 2.33 15.38 7.65
N ASP A 46 1.43 15.44 6.66
CA ASP A 46 0.22 16.27 6.71
C ASP A 46 -1.02 15.44 7.05
N PRO A 47 -1.52 15.49 8.30
CA PRO A 47 -2.71 14.73 8.70
C PRO A 47 -3.97 15.11 7.91
N ARG A 48 -4.04 16.32 7.32
CA ARG A 48 -5.18 16.76 6.50
C ARG A 48 -5.28 16.01 5.18
N THR A 49 -4.18 15.42 4.72
CA THR A 49 -4.13 14.62 3.49
C THR A 49 -4.38 13.12 3.74
N ARG A 50 -4.57 12.73 5.01
CA ARG A 50 -4.84 11.33 5.37
C ARG A 50 -6.32 11.00 5.12
N PRO A 51 -6.64 9.80 4.64
CA PRO A 51 -8.02 9.33 4.62
C PRO A 51 -8.59 9.26 6.04
N ALA A 52 -9.89 9.54 6.20
CA ALA A 52 -10.60 9.69 7.48
C ALA A 52 -10.42 8.52 8.45
N ALA A 53 -10.12 7.32 7.94
CA ALA A 53 -9.49 6.24 8.68
C ALA A 53 -8.74 5.35 7.68
N PRO A 54 -7.48 4.97 7.92
CA PRO A 54 -6.96 3.79 7.24
C PRO A 54 -7.80 2.61 7.74
N GLY A 55 -8.53 1.94 6.84
CA GLY A 55 -9.23 0.70 7.19
C GLY A 55 -8.27 -0.30 7.85
N ARG A 56 -8.80 -1.38 8.46
CA ARG A 56 -7.91 -2.41 9.03
C ARG A 56 -6.88 -2.84 7.98
N PRO A 57 -5.58 -2.88 8.33
CA PRO A 57 -4.58 -3.39 7.42
C PRO A 57 -4.98 -4.82 7.04
N ALA A 58 -4.93 -5.14 5.74
CA ALA A 58 -5.29 -6.46 5.22
C ALA A 58 -4.49 -7.59 5.90
N THR A 59 -3.26 -7.26 6.34
CA THR A 59 -2.42 -8.11 7.18
C THR A 59 -1.72 -7.23 8.21
N GLY A 60 -1.79 -7.59 9.50
CA GLY A 60 -1.00 -6.92 10.54
C GLY A 60 0.50 -7.17 10.36
N CYS A 61 1.35 -6.25 10.83
CA CYS A 61 2.81 -6.33 10.65
C CYS A 61 3.40 -7.66 11.18
N ALA A 62 2.96 -8.13 12.35
CA ALA A 62 3.40 -9.40 12.92
C ALA A 62 2.99 -10.62 12.07
N ALA A 63 1.76 -10.63 11.56
CA ALA A 63 1.27 -11.70 10.69
C ALA A 63 1.99 -11.72 9.33
N TYR A 64 2.36 -10.54 8.82
CA TYR A 64 3.19 -10.41 7.63
C TYR A 64 4.60 -10.95 7.87
N ALA A 65 5.27 -10.50 8.94
CA ALA A 65 6.64 -10.90 9.26
C ALA A 65 6.76 -12.42 9.42
N ARG A 66 5.82 -13.04 10.14
CA ARG A 66 5.77 -14.50 10.29
C ARG A 66 5.69 -15.20 8.93
N ARG A 67 4.75 -14.80 8.08
CA ARG A 67 4.56 -15.39 6.75
C ARG A 67 5.79 -15.21 5.86
N ALA A 68 6.42 -14.03 5.90
CA ALA A 68 7.61 -13.75 5.11
C ALA A 68 8.76 -14.69 5.49
N THR A 69 8.99 -14.90 6.80
CA THR A 69 9.97 -15.87 7.29
C THR A 69 9.62 -17.30 6.87
N GLU A 70 8.37 -17.74 7.06
CA GLU A 70 7.90 -19.08 6.66
C GLU A 70 8.08 -19.35 5.16
N SER A 71 7.89 -18.32 4.33
CA SER A 71 8.05 -18.43 2.88
C SER A 71 9.50 -18.33 2.38
N GLY A 72 10.47 -18.13 3.27
CA GLY A 72 11.86 -17.87 2.87
C GLY A 72 12.02 -16.59 2.05
N ALA A 73 11.13 -15.60 2.21
CA ALA A 73 11.10 -14.40 1.36
C ALA A 73 12.35 -13.49 1.50
N TRP A 74 13.21 -13.78 2.47
CA TRP A 74 14.45 -13.05 2.75
C TRP A 74 15.70 -13.94 2.68
N ALA A 75 15.56 -15.19 2.26
CA ALA A 75 16.66 -16.09 1.94
C ALA A 75 16.99 -16.00 0.44
#